data_AF-A0A174A1Y5-F1
#
_entry.id   AF-A0A174A1Y5-F1
#
_cell.length_a   1.000
_cell.length_b   1.000
_cell.length_c   1.000
_cell.angle_alpha   90.00
_cell.angle_beta   90.00
_cell.angle_gamma   90.00
#
_symmetry.space_group_name_H-M   'P 1'
#
loop_
_entity.id
_entity.type
_entity.pdbx_description
1 polymer ?
#
loop_
_entity_poly.entity_id
_entity_poly.type
_entity_poly.pdbx_seq_one_letter_code
_entity_poly.pdbx_strand_id
1 'polypeptide(L)' 'MKTIYELNEKDIVSVVAERFNTESDLITVSYSRITNSEAIDKPTIKIAIETTDLEIDDVV' A
#
# COMPACT_ATOMS: atom_id res chain seq x y z
N MET A 1 11.97 3.44 15.63
CA MET A 1 10.55 3.36 15.21
C MET A 1 10.28 4.59 14.36
N LYS A 2 9.94 4.43 13.08
CA LYS A 2 9.51 5.54 12.22
C LYS A 2 7.99 5.63 12.27
N THR A 3 7.43 6.83 12.29
CA THR A 3 5.99 7.06 12.14
C THR A 3 5.59 7.01 10.67
N ILE A 4 4.30 6.81 10.36
CA ILE A 4 3.81 6.75 8.97
C ILE A 4 4.09 8.03 8.15
N TYR A 5 4.35 9.16 8.83
CA TYR A 5 4.70 10.43 8.21
C TYR A 5 6.18 10.51 7.80
N GLU A 6 7.00 9.57 8.27
CA GLU A 6 8.45 9.50 8.01
C GLU A 6 8.80 8.34 7.06
N LEU A 7 7.81 7.53 6.67
CA LEU A 7 8.00 6.45 5.71
C LEU A 7 7.97 7.00 4.29
N ASN A 8 9.06 6.77 3.56
CA ASN A 8 9.05 6.93 2.11
C ASN A 8 8.38 5.72 1.44
N GLU A 9 8.18 5.80 0.14
CA GLU A 9 7.54 4.74 -0.64
C GLU A 9 8.19 3.36 -0.45
N LYS A 10 9.54 3.29 -0.42
CA LYS A 10 10.27 2.02 -0.22
C LYS A 10 10.03 1.43 1.15
N ASP A 11 9.98 2.27 2.19
CA ASP A 11 9.68 1.82 3.55
C ASP A 11 8.24 1.23 3.60
N ILE A 12 7.27 1.85 2.93
CA ILE A 12 5.88 1.37 2.86
C ILE A 12 5.78 0.06 2.08
N VAL A 13 6.37 0.00 0.88
CA VAL A 13 6.40 -1.21 0.04
C VAL A 13 6.98 -2.39 0.81
N SER A 14 8.09 -2.20 1.52
CA SER A 14 8.72 -3.26 2.31
C SER A 14 7.80 -3.79 3.41
N VAL A 15 7.14 -2.89 4.16
CA VAL A 15 6.22 -3.29 5.24
C VAL A 15 5.00 -4.02 4.69
N VAL A 16 4.46 -3.58 3.55
CA VAL A 16 3.31 -4.22 2.90
C VAL A 16 3.70 -5.58 2.33
N ALA A 17 4.84 -5.70 1.66
CA ALA A 17 5.36 -6.96 1.12
C ALA A 17 5.50 -8.02 2.21
N GLU A 18 6.13 -7.65 3.34
CA GLU A 18 6.27 -8.53 4.50
C GLU A 18 4.91 -8.91 5.10
N ARG A 19 4.00 -7.93 5.24
CA ARG A 19 2.70 -8.15 5.90
C ARG A 19 1.76 -9.05 5.10
N PHE A 20 1.82 -8.98 3.78
CA PHE A 20 0.95 -9.71 2.87
C PHE A 20 1.65 -10.87 2.17
N ASN A 21 2.91 -11.15 2.50
CA ASN A 21 3.74 -12.20 1.89
C ASN A 21 3.69 -12.14 0.36
N THR A 22 3.95 -10.95 -0.19
CA THR A 22 3.92 -10.68 -1.64
C THR A 22 5.20 -10.02 -2.09
N GLU A 23 5.49 -10.06 -3.38
CA GLU A 23 6.65 -9.41 -3.96
C GLU A 23 6.47 -7.89 -4.01
N SER A 24 7.57 -7.16 -3.87
CA SER A 24 7.54 -5.69 -3.77
C SER A 24 7.10 -4.99 -5.06
N ASP A 25 7.31 -5.63 -6.20
CA ASP A 25 6.94 -5.15 -7.53
C ASP A 25 5.43 -5.24 -7.81
N LEU A 26 4.71 -6.08 -7.06
CA LEU A 26 3.25 -6.17 -7.10
C LEU A 26 2.56 -5.08 -6.27
N ILE A 27 3.32 -4.21 -5.59
CA ILE A 27 2.80 -3.18 -4.68
C ILE A 27 2.96 -1.82 -5.32
N THR A 28 1.84 -1.13 -5.52
CA THR A 28 1.83 0.27 -5.95
C THR A 28 1.37 1.17 -4.80
N VAL A 29 2.17 2.19 -4.48
CA VAL A 29 1.83 3.20 -3.46
C VAL A 29 1.58 4.53 -4.16
N SER A 30 0.45 5.18 -3.86
CA SER A 30 0.15 6.51 -4.38
C SER A 30 -0.22 7.48 -3.26
N TYR A 31 0.32 8.69 -3.36
CA TYR A 31 0.06 9.78 -2.42
C TYR A 31 -0.90 10.76 -3.08
N SER A 32 -2.02 11.04 -2.41
CA SER A 32 -2.96 12.07 -2.84
C SER A 32 -3.16 13.09 -1.73
N ARG A 33 -3.10 14.37 -2.12
CA ARG A 33 -3.39 15.49 -1.24
C ARG A 33 -4.73 16.07 -1.68
N ILE A 34 -5.77 15.90 -0.86
CA ILE A 34 -7.07 16.51 -1.12
C ILE A 34 -7.05 17.91 -0.51
N THR A 35 -6.87 18.94 -1.34
CA THR A 35 -7.06 20.33 -0.93
C THR A 35 -8.53 20.69 -1.08
N ASN A 36 -9.36 20.37 -0.10
CA ASN A 36 -10.66 21.03 0.02
C ASN A 36 -10.44 22.40 0.66
N SER A 37 -11.03 23.44 0.07
CA SER A 37 -10.85 24.86 0.44
C SER A 37 -11.25 25.21 1.87
N GLU A 38 -11.85 24.25 2.59
CA GLU A 38 -12.25 24.38 3.99
C GLU A 38 -11.74 23.16 4.76
N ALA A 39 -10.56 23.32 5.37
CA ALA A 39 -10.04 22.52 6.47
C ALA A 39 -9.93 20.99 6.28
N ILE A 40 -8.74 20.56 5.83
CA ILE A 40 -7.73 19.77 6.55
C ILE A 40 -6.84 19.14 5.46
N ASP A 41 -5.55 19.48 5.45
CA ASP A 41 -4.55 18.80 4.61
C ASP A 41 -4.39 17.36 5.13
N LYS A 42 -5.24 16.43 4.65
CA LYS A 42 -5.17 15.01 4.99
C LYS A 42 -4.36 14.29 3.92
N PRO A 43 -3.09 13.95 4.17
CA PRO A 43 -2.35 13.09 3.27
C PRO A 43 -3.06 11.73 3.20
N THR A 44 -3.46 11.34 2.00
CA THR A 44 -4.07 10.03 1.75
C THR A 44 -3.05 9.15 1.05
N ILE A 45 -2.74 8.02 1.67
CA ILE A 45 -1.88 6.97 1.09
C ILE A 45 -2.81 5.87 0.58
N LYS A 46 -2.74 5.55 -0.70
CA LYS A 46 -3.45 4.41 -1.29
C LYS A 46 -2.42 3.35 -1.67
N ILE A 47 -2.69 2.11 -1.29
CA ILE A 47 -1.83 0.95 -1.53
C ILE A 47 -2.65 -0.04 -2.34
N ALA A 48 -2.16 -0.39 -3.52
CA ALA A 48 -2.72 -1.46 -4.35
C ALA A 48 -1.74 -2.62 -4.37
N ILE A 49 -2.26 -3.84 -4.21
CA ILE A 49 -1.52 -5.09 -4.31
C ILE A 49 -2.14 -5.86 -5.46
N GLU A 50 -1.36 -6.14 -6.50
CA GLU A 50 -1.81 -7.03 -7.57
C GLU A 50 -1.75 -8.47 -7.07
N THR A 51 -2.91 -9.14 -7.09
CA THR A 51 -3.00 -10.57 -6.79
C THR A 51 -3.44 -11.27 -8.06
N THR A 52 -2.64 -12.22 -8.55
CA THR A 52 -3.17 -13.26 -9.42
C THR A 52 -4.16 -14.08 -8.61
N ASP A 53 -5.41 -14.18 -9.05
CA ASP A 53 -6.36 -15.15 -8.54
C ASP A 53 -5.71 -16.54 -8.67
N LEU A 54 -5.16 -17.05 -7.57
CA LEU A 54 -4.83 -18.46 -7.48
C LEU A 54 -6.18 -19.16 -7.38
N GLU A 55 -6.66 -19.67 -8.52
CA GLU A 55 -7.72 -20.67 -8.54
C GLU A 55 -7.30 -21.77 -7.56
N ILE A 56 -7.99 -21.84 -6.44
CA ILE A 56 -7.81 -22.92 -5.47
C ILE A 56 -8.44 -24.13 -6.15
N ASP A 57 -7.62 -24.93 -6.85
CA ASP A 57 -8.07 -26.21 -7.39
C ASP A 57 -8.34 -27.11 -6.18
N ASP A 58 -9.61 -27.19 -5.80
CA ASP A 58 -10.12 -28.06 -4.74
C ASP A 58 -9.78 -29.50 -5.16
N VAL A 59 -8.69 -30.04 -4.61
CA VAL A 59 -8.29 -31.43 -4.85
C VAL A 59 -9.35 -32.33 -4.21
N VAL A 60 -10.22 -32.89 -5.06
CA VAL A 60 -11.30 -33.86 -4.77
C VAL A 60 -10.78 -35.15 -4.14
#